data_AF-A0A1F2SQC3-F1
#
_entry.id   AF-A0A1F2SQC3-F1
#
_cell.length_a   1.000
_cell.length_b   1.000
_cell.length_c   1.000
_cell.angle_alpha   90.00
_cell.angle_beta   90.00
_cell.angle_gamma   90.00
#
_symmetry.space_group_name_H-M   'P 1'
#
loop_
_entity.id
_entity.type
_entity.pdbx_description
1 polymer ?
#
loop_
_entity_poly.entity_id
_entity_poly.type
_entity_poly.pdbx_seq_one_letter_code
_entity_poly.pdbx_strand_id
1 'polypeptide(L)'
;MITKFSANWFFLGLMALAFTSMVATPLRADSLKSYTATITPSSFEQGDNHWPGPFTLTITNVDSTPGANKIGSARIVVPAGFTAPTLGTLSVSANKCWSASLVSGVIELEAIDCPGGGPQSGEGRQKLALNEFVSIQVSAVYCPGVYTWTTDASSQPNFTWTFGSGDWTVSGSDPILTVTGHCSGGFFDPGDYCTFTQGGWGQDAANGNNVRSLLDAYFFSLVYSGLNYVQVGGDAQDDNSPYGMRFTSPGAVADYLPAGKTPAALTEDHVDPTSTESGNFGGQVLTLRLNVDFSEKNIPSTPKGPLGDLSLTGFSNALDGQTIANILAAAEVTLGGGLLPSPITTISELNDLIDNINNAFDGCTVVSDWAIEHLTE
;
A
#
# COMPACT_ATOMS: atom_id res chain seq x y z
N MET A 1 -81.45 -32.04 -19.19
CA MET A 1 -81.99 -30.88 -19.93
C MET A 1 -80.86 -30.37 -20.82
N ILE A 2 -80.97 -30.70 -22.11
CA ILE A 2 -80.06 -30.34 -23.20
C ILE A 2 -80.59 -29.06 -23.83
N THR A 3 -79.72 -28.10 -24.21
CA THR A 3 -79.83 -27.22 -25.40
C THR A 3 -78.63 -26.25 -25.43
N LYS A 4 -77.73 -26.40 -26.40
CA LYS A 4 -77.61 -25.62 -27.65
C LYS A 4 -77.23 -24.14 -27.43
N PHE A 5 -76.00 -23.78 -27.81
CA PHE A 5 -75.69 -22.46 -28.35
C PHE A 5 -74.97 -22.60 -29.68
N SER A 6 -75.50 -21.88 -30.67
CA SER A 6 -75.16 -21.89 -32.09
C SER A 6 -73.98 -20.99 -32.41
N ALA A 7 -73.22 -21.39 -33.43
CA ALA A 7 -72.23 -20.60 -34.14
C ALA A 7 -72.84 -19.33 -34.77
N ASN A 8 -72.05 -18.26 -34.83
CA ASN A 8 -72.27 -17.17 -35.77
C ASN A 8 -70.94 -16.73 -36.38
N TRP A 9 -70.96 -16.68 -37.71
CA TRP A 9 -69.88 -16.30 -38.61
C TRP A 9 -69.55 -14.82 -38.49
N PHE A 10 -68.27 -14.43 -38.60
CA PHE A 10 -67.92 -13.06 -38.95
C PHE A 10 -66.79 -13.01 -39.99
N PHE A 11 -67.05 -12.16 -40.98
CA PHE A 11 -66.39 -11.87 -42.25
C PHE A 11 -64.87 -11.71 -42.25
N LEU A 12 -64.21 -12.32 -43.25
CA LEU A 12 -62.93 -11.86 -43.80
C LEU A 12 -63.16 -10.57 -44.62
N GLY A 13 -62.60 -9.45 -44.16
CA GLY A 13 -62.46 -8.21 -44.93
C GLY A 13 -61.01 -8.02 -45.34
N LEU A 14 -60.72 -8.25 -46.62
CA LEU A 14 -59.43 -8.03 -47.27
C LEU A 14 -59.16 -6.51 -47.34
N MET A 15 -58.22 -5.99 -46.54
CA MET A 15 -57.80 -4.58 -46.60
C MET A 15 -56.41 -4.50 -47.23
N ALA A 16 -56.36 -4.14 -48.52
CA ALA A 16 -55.12 -3.86 -49.22
C ALA A 16 -54.57 -2.50 -48.77
N LEU A 17 -53.52 -2.50 -47.94
CA LEU A 17 -52.74 -1.30 -47.65
C LEU A 17 -51.83 -0.97 -48.84
N ALA A 18 -52.07 0.18 -49.46
CA ALA A 18 -51.14 0.80 -50.38
C ALA A 18 -49.90 1.28 -49.58
N PHE A 19 -48.75 0.63 -49.81
CA PHE A 19 -47.46 1.10 -49.34
C PHE A 19 -47.03 2.30 -50.20
N THR A 20 -47.30 3.51 -49.74
CA THR A 20 -46.58 4.70 -50.20
C THR A 20 -45.17 4.64 -49.63
N SER A 21 -44.18 4.51 -50.52
CA SER A 21 -42.76 4.61 -50.21
C SER A 21 -42.48 6.01 -49.62
N MET A 22 -42.42 6.10 -48.29
CA MET A 22 -41.71 7.19 -47.62
C MET A 22 -40.23 6.93 -47.82
N VAL A 23 -39.59 7.72 -48.69
CA VAL A 23 -38.14 7.86 -48.69
C VAL A 23 -37.78 8.47 -47.35
N ALA A 24 -37.33 7.64 -46.40
CA ALA A 24 -36.74 8.11 -45.17
C ALA A 24 -35.52 8.94 -45.56
N THR A 25 -35.60 10.26 -45.38
CA THR A 25 -34.41 11.10 -45.33
C THR A 25 -33.49 10.48 -44.28
N PRO A 26 -32.24 10.10 -44.62
CA PRO A 26 -31.32 9.60 -43.62
C PRO A 26 -31.23 10.65 -42.52
N LEU A 27 -31.58 10.27 -41.29
CA LEU A 27 -31.24 11.04 -40.10
C LEU A 27 -29.75 11.30 -40.21
N ARG A 28 -29.39 12.56 -40.44
CA ARG A 28 -28.01 13.02 -40.44
C ARG A 28 -27.49 12.68 -39.05
N ALA A 29 -26.63 11.66 -38.96
CA ALA A 29 -25.94 11.35 -37.71
C ALA A 29 -25.21 12.63 -37.33
N ASP A 30 -25.67 13.29 -36.26
CA ASP A 30 -24.96 14.43 -35.71
C ASP A 30 -23.54 13.96 -35.43
N SER A 31 -22.59 14.71 -35.96
CA SER A 31 -21.20 14.33 -35.96
C SER A 31 -20.70 14.39 -34.53
N LEU A 32 -20.56 13.23 -33.89
CA LEU A 32 -20.26 13.12 -32.47
C LEU A 32 -18.82 13.60 -32.20
N LYS A 33 -18.69 14.68 -31.42
CA LYS A 33 -17.37 15.15 -30.95
C LYS A 33 -16.76 14.06 -30.09
N SER A 34 -15.54 13.65 -30.39
CA SER A 34 -14.90 12.52 -29.73
C SER A 34 -13.45 12.75 -29.36
N TYR A 35 -13.05 12.19 -28.22
CA TYR A 35 -11.70 12.25 -27.68
C TYR A 35 -11.29 10.89 -27.11
N THR A 36 -9.99 10.61 -26.99
CA THR A 36 -9.49 9.43 -26.25
C THR A 36 -8.82 9.88 -24.96
N ALA A 37 -8.89 9.02 -23.95
CA ALA A 37 -8.21 9.17 -22.68
C ALA A 37 -7.36 7.93 -22.40
N THR A 38 -6.10 8.11 -22.03
CA THR A 38 -5.17 7.00 -21.75
C THR A 38 -4.36 7.25 -20.49
N ILE A 39 -3.90 6.17 -19.85
CA ILE A 39 -2.97 6.20 -18.72
C ILE A 39 -1.74 5.36 -19.04
N THR A 40 -0.54 5.85 -18.70
CA THR A 40 0.71 5.13 -18.96
C THR A 40 1.68 5.23 -17.77
N PRO A 41 2.20 4.10 -17.28
CA PRO A 41 1.81 2.74 -17.66
C PRO A 41 0.37 2.43 -17.18
N SER A 42 -0.32 1.49 -17.85
CA SER A 42 -1.67 1.04 -17.47
C SER A 42 -1.68 -0.05 -16.42
N SER A 43 -0.50 -0.55 -16.06
CA SER A 43 -0.30 -1.49 -14.98
C SER A 43 0.98 -1.18 -14.21
N PHE A 44 0.93 -1.30 -12.89
CA PHE A 44 2.10 -1.33 -12.03
C PHE A 44 2.08 -2.61 -11.21
N GLU A 45 3.27 -3.19 -11.07
CA GLU A 45 3.57 -4.09 -9.97
C GLU A 45 4.27 -3.25 -8.92
N GLN A 46 3.65 -3.13 -7.73
CA GLN A 46 4.28 -2.48 -6.60
C GLN A 46 5.38 -3.41 -6.11
N GLY A 47 6.61 -3.18 -6.58
CA GLY A 47 7.79 -3.88 -6.09
C GLY A 47 8.22 -3.34 -4.73
N ASP A 48 8.93 -4.18 -3.97
CA ASP A 48 9.27 -4.05 -2.54
C ASP A 48 10.00 -2.76 -2.13
N ASN A 49 10.37 -1.88 -3.05
CA ASN A 49 11.19 -0.68 -2.80
C ASN A 49 10.92 0.49 -3.76
N HIS A 50 9.78 0.54 -4.45
CA HIS A 50 9.49 1.66 -5.34
C HIS A 50 8.16 2.32 -5.03
N TRP A 51 8.27 3.60 -4.62
CA TRP A 51 7.22 4.58 -4.79
C TRP A 51 6.65 4.40 -6.20
N PRO A 52 5.33 4.24 -6.39
CA PRO A 52 4.80 4.14 -7.74
C PRO A 52 5.22 5.39 -8.52
N GLY A 53 6.10 5.20 -9.50
CA GLY A 53 6.56 6.28 -10.35
C GLY A 53 5.36 7.02 -10.95
N PRO A 54 5.50 8.31 -11.29
CA PRO A 54 4.39 9.08 -11.82
C PRO A 54 3.78 8.36 -13.03
N PHE A 55 2.46 8.17 -13.04
CA PHE A 55 1.75 7.77 -14.24
C PHE A 55 1.32 9.00 -15.01
N THR A 56 1.22 8.85 -16.33
CA THR A 56 0.85 9.94 -17.24
C THR A 56 -0.56 9.70 -17.73
N LEU A 57 -1.46 10.66 -17.46
CA LEU A 57 -2.79 10.72 -18.04
C LEU A 57 -2.76 11.60 -19.28
N THR A 58 -3.35 11.15 -20.39
CA THR A 58 -3.35 11.87 -21.66
C THR A 58 -4.76 11.97 -22.23
N ILE A 59 -5.15 13.18 -22.63
CA ILE A 59 -6.38 13.47 -23.39
C ILE A 59 -5.97 13.84 -24.82
N THR A 60 -6.55 13.15 -25.81
CA THR A 60 -6.29 13.41 -27.24
C THR A 60 -7.59 13.66 -27.98
N ASN A 61 -7.65 14.73 -28.77
CA ASN A 61 -8.79 14.95 -29.66
C ASN A 61 -8.72 13.99 -30.86
N VAL A 62 -9.77 13.19 -31.08
CA VAL A 62 -9.86 12.26 -32.22
C VAL A 62 -11.04 12.56 -33.15
N ASP A 63 -11.68 13.73 -32.98
CA ASP A 63 -12.79 14.16 -33.81
C ASP A 63 -12.34 14.48 -35.24
N SER A 64 -12.58 13.55 -36.15
CA SER A 64 -12.20 13.66 -37.57
C SER A 64 -13.21 14.44 -38.42
N THR A 65 -14.16 15.15 -37.80
CA THR A 65 -15.23 15.83 -38.53
C THR A 65 -14.71 17.05 -39.30
N PRO A 66 -15.21 17.32 -40.53
CA PRO A 66 -14.78 18.48 -41.31
C PRO A 66 -15.09 19.80 -40.59
N GLY A 67 -14.08 20.66 -40.40
CA GLY A 67 -14.19 21.84 -39.53
C GLY A 67 -13.92 21.55 -38.04
N ALA A 68 -13.25 20.43 -37.77
CA ALA A 68 -12.95 19.80 -36.49
C ALA A 68 -13.15 20.68 -35.25
N ASN A 69 -14.04 20.21 -34.39
CA ASN A 69 -14.21 20.78 -33.06
C ASN A 69 -12.88 20.73 -32.31
N LYS A 70 -12.68 21.70 -31.41
CA LYS A 70 -11.44 21.79 -30.62
C LYS A 70 -11.75 21.67 -29.13
N ILE A 71 -10.99 20.84 -28.41
CA ILE A 71 -11.13 20.68 -26.97
C ILE A 71 -10.49 21.88 -26.27
N GLY A 72 -11.27 22.59 -25.46
CA GLY A 72 -10.81 23.73 -24.66
C GLY A 72 -10.47 23.38 -23.22
N SER A 73 -11.11 22.36 -22.64
CA SER A 73 -10.82 21.90 -21.29
C SER A 73 -11.15 20.41 -21.13
N ALA A 74 -10.55 19.79 -20.12
CA ALA A 74 -10.84 18.43 -19.71
C ALA A 74 -10.79 18.29 -18.18
N ARG A 75 -11.60 17.39 -17.65
CA ARG A 75 -11.62 16.98 -16.25
C ARG A 75 -11.31 15.51 -16.13
N ILE A 76 -10.53 15.15 -15.12
CA ILE A 76 -10.21 13.77 -14.80
C ILE A 76 -10.45 13.56 -13.31
N VAL A 77 -11.34 12.64 -12.95
CA VAL A 77 -11.64 12.33 -11.55
C VAL A 77 -10.60 11.36 -11.02
N VAL A 78 -9.94 11.74 -9.92
CA VAL A 78 -9.05 10.84 -9.18
C VAL A 78 -9.88 9.75 -8.52
N PRO A 79 -9.64 8.46 -8.79
CA PRO A 79 -10.41 7.36 -8.21
C PRO A 79 -10.31 7.32 -6.68
N ALA A 80 -11.34 6.81 -6.03
CA ALA A 80 -11.26 6.47 -4.61
C ALA A 80 -10.12 5.45 -4.37
N GLY A 81 -9.40 5.59 -3.25
CA GLY A 81 -8.23 4.77 -2.94
C GLY A 81 -6.88 5.43 -3.24
N PHE A 82 -6.87 6.57 -3.94
CA PHE A 82 -5.69 7.44 -4.04
C PHE A 82 -5.71 8.47 -2.90
N THR A 83 -4.60 8.61 -2.19
CA THR A 83 -4.40 9.61 -1.14
C THR A 83 -3.28 10.59 -1.51
N ALA A 84 -3.47 11.86 -1.16
CA ALA A 84 -2.54 12.96 -1.44
C ALA A 84 -2.03 13.03 -2.91
N PRO A 85 -2.92 13.04 -3.94
CA PRO A 85 -2.47 13.17 -5.31
C PRO A 85 -1.75 14.51 -5.54
N THR A 86 -0.64 14.46 -6.27
CA THR A 86 0.18 15.60 -6.67
C THR A 86 0.34 15.61 -8.19
N LEU A 87 0.37 16.80 -8.78
CA LEU A 87 0.55 16.99 -10.22
C LEU A 87 2.03 17.25 -10.53
N GLY A 88 2.56 16.54 -11.50
CA GLY A 88 3.91 16.67 -12.01
C GLY A 88 3.97 17.44 -13.33
N THR A 89 4.82 16.96 -14.23
CA THR A 89 5.07 17.62 -15.53
C THR A 89 3.83 17.62 -16.42
N LEU A 90 3.45 18.81 -16.89
CA LEU A 90 2.45 19.01 -17.95
C LEU A 90 3.15 19.01 -19.31
N SER A 91 2.71 18.16 -20.24
CA SER A 91 3.20 18.09 -21.61
C SER A 91 2.04 18.23 -22.59
N VAL A 92 2.21 19.08 -23.60
CA VAL A 92 1.18 19.43 -24.58
C VAL A 92 1.75 19.38 -25.99
N SER A 93 0.86 19.21 -26.97
CA SER A 93 1.23 19.36 -28.38
C SER A 93 1.90 20.71 -28.67
N ALA A 94 2.79 20.73 -29.67
CA ALA A 94 3.57 21.91 -30.01
C ALA A 94 2.67 23.14 -30.27
N ASN A 95 3.14 24.31 -29.81
CA ASN A 95 2.44 25.59 -29.92
C ASN A 95 1.10 25.67 -29.15
N LYS A 96 0.85 24.76 -28.19
CA LYS A 96 -0.27 24.84 -27.25
C LYS A 96 0.19 25.30 -25.89
N CYS A 97 -0.71 25.98 -25.18
CA CYS A 97 -0.50 26.40 -23.80
C CYS A 97 -1.69 25.98 -22.96
N TRP A 98 -1.42 25.18 -21.94
CA TRP A 98 -2.42 24.66 -21.02
C TRP A 98 -1.95 24.86 -19.59
N SER A 99 -2.90 24.88 -18.67
CA SER A 99 -2.67 24.79 -17.23
C SER A 99 -3.30 23.52 -16.68
N ALA A 100 -2.74 23.03 -15.58
CA ALA A 100 -3.29 21.93 -14.81
C ALA A 100 -3.48 22.36 -13.35
N SER A 101 -4.62 22.02 -12.75
CA SER A 101 -4.90 22.20 -11.33
C SER A 101 -5.58 20.98 -10.76
N LEU A 102 -5.42 20.75 -9.46
CA LEU A 102 -6.12 19.69 -8.72
C LEU A 102 -7.07 20.35 -7.72
N VAL A 103 -8.37 20.16 -7.90
CA VAL A 103 -9.42 20.75 -7.08
C VAL A 103 -10.34 19.65 -6.58
N SER A 104 -10.36 19.41 -5.27
CA SER A 104 -11.26 18.44 -4.62
C SER A 104 -11.23 17.04 -5.26
N GLY A 105 -10.04 16.53 -5.61
CA GLY A 105 -9.88 15.22 -6.24
C GLY A 105 -10.20 15.18 -7.74
N VAL A 106 -10.38 16.33 -8.38
CA VAL A 106 -10.56 16.45 -9.83
C VAL A 106 -9.37 17.19 -10.43
N ILE A 107 -8.71 16.57 -11.40
CA ILE A 107 -7.67 17.20 -12.21
C ILE A 107 -8.38 18.01 -13.30
N GLU A 108 -8.05 19.29 -13.36
CA GLU A 108 -8.61 20.28 -14.27
C GLU A 108 -7.52 20.70 -15.25
N LEU A 109 -7.69 20.34 -16.53
CA LEU A 109 -6.82 20.71 -17.65
C LEU A 109 -7.50 21.77 -18.52
N GLU A 110 -6.90 22.94 -18.67
CA GLU A 110 -7.51 24.08 -19.38
C GLU A 110 -6.55 24.71 -20.40
N ALA A 111 -7.06 24.98 -21.60
CA ALA A 111 -6.36 25.80 -22.58
C ALA A 111 -6.26 27.25 -22.09
N ILE A 112 -5.05 27.79 -22.09
CA ILE A 112 -4.76 29.18 -21.69
C ILE A 112 -4.13 29.96 -22.84
N ASP A 113 -3.91 31.26 -22.61
CA ASP A 113 -3.17 32.11 -23.54
C ASP A 113 -1.65 31.89 -23.35
N CYS A 114 -0.92 31.79 -24.47
CA CYS A 114 0.52 31.56 -24.44
C CYS A 114 1.30 32.82 -24.02
N PRO A 115 2.30 32.71 -23.12
CA PRO A 115 3.19 33.82 -22.81
C PRO A 115 4.00 34.23 -24.06
N GLY A 116 3.84 35.47 -24.52
CA GLY A 116 4.65 36.05 -25.61
C GLY A 116 4.08 35.92 -27.03
N GLY A 117 2.93 35.27 -27.22
CA GLY A 117 2.23 35.23 -28.51
C GLY A 117 0.93 36.01 -28.45
N GLY A 118 0.93 37.26 -28.96
CA GLY A 118 -0.33 37.95 -29.29
C GLY A 118 -1.21 37.08 -30.20
N PRO A 119 -2.51 37.38 -30.36
CA PRO A 119 -3.46 36.54 -31.07
C PRO A 119 -3.07 36.37 -32.54
N GLN A 120 -2.18 35.43 -32.86
CA GLN A 120 -1.62 35.30 -34.20
C GLN A 120 -2.53 34.55 -35.17
N SER A 121 -3.78 34.24 -34.81
CA SER A 121 -4.72 33.66 -35.77
C SER A 121 -6.20 33.80 -35.39
N GLY A 122 -6.65 34.89 -34.76
CA GLY A 122 -8.11 35.12 -34.57
C GLY A 122 -8.89 34.05 -33.78
N GLU A 123 -8.23 33.02 -33.26
CA GLU A 123 -8.78 31.93 -32.47
C GLU A 123 -8.21 32.08 -31.05
N GLY A 124 -8.97 32.68 -30.14
CA GLY A 124 -8.56 32.80 -28.74
C GLY A 124 -8.31 31.43 -28.09
N ARG A 125 -7.43 31.37 -27.06
CA ARG A 125 -6.98 30.18 -26.29
C ARG A 125 -6.60 28.94 -27.11
N GLN A 126 -5.44 28.34 -26.83
CA GLN A 126 -4.85 27.27 -27.65
C GLN A 126 -5.50 25.89 -27.44
N LYS A 127 -6.73 25.72 -27.95
CA LYS A 127 -7.52 24.47 -27.91
C LYS A 127 -6.86 23.34 -28.72
N LEU A 128 -7.17 22.09 -28.39
CA LEU A 128 -6.67 20.90 -29.09
C LEU A 128 -7.52 20.61 -30.33
N ALA A 129 -6.92 20.67 -31.51
CA ALA A 129 -7.43 20.16 -32.78
C ALA A 129 -7.20 18.64 -32.92
N LEU A 130 -7.67 18.06 -34.02
CA LEU A 130 -7.52 16.63 -34.32
C LEU A 130 -6.07 16.16 -34.15
N ASN A 131 -5.90 15.06 -33.40
CA ASN A 131 -4.64 14.41 -33.03
C ASN A 131 -3.72 15.23 -32.13
N GLU A 132 -4.16 16.38 -31.62
CA GLU A 132 -3.43 17.11 -30.58
C GLU A 132 -3.84 16.62 -29.19
N PHE A 133 -2.90 16.71 -28.24
CA PHE A 133 -3.02 16.16 -26.91
C PHE A 133 -2.56 17.11 -25.80
N VAL A 134 -3.04 16.83 -24.60
CA VAL A 134 -2.52 17.31 -23.31
C VAL A 134 -2.29 16.10 -22.40
N SER A 135 -1.18 16.10 -21.68
CA SER A 135 -0.78 15.01 -20.79
C SER A 135 -0.20 15.54 -19.48
N ILE A 136 -0.53 14.90 -18.36
CA ILE A 136 -0.10 15.30 -17.02
C ILE A 136 0.41 14.10 -16.25
N GLN A 137 1.56 14.27 -15.59
CA GLN A 137 2.05 13.30 -14.62
C GLN A 137 1.31 13.43 -13.30
N VAL A 138 0.95 12.30 -12.69
CA VAL A 138 0.30 12.23 -11.38
C VAL A 138 1.06 11.26 -10.50
N SER A 139 1.31 11.68 -9.26
CA SER A 139 1.87 10.85 -8.20
C SER A 139 0.92 10.88 -7.01
N ALA A 140 0.59 9.71 -6.46
CA ALA A 140 -0.19 9.60 -5.23
C ALA A 140 0.18 8.31 -4.50
N VAL A 141 -0.27 8.19 -3.26
CA VAL A 141 -0.26 6.91 -2.54
C VAL A 141 -1.55 6.19 -2.88
N TYR A 142 -1.44 4.90 -3.21
CA TYR A 142 -2.59 4.07 -3.55
C TYR A 142 -2.29 2.61 -3.25
N CYS A 143 -3.36 1.85 -3.24
CA CYS A 143 -3.37 0.44 -2.93
C CYS A 143 -3.31 -0.41 -4.21
N PRO A 144 -2.96 -1.69 -4.12
CA PRO A 144 -3.34 -2.66 -5.13
C PRO A 144 -4.83 -2.65 -5.41
N GLY A 145 -5.18 -2.69 -6.69
CA GLY A 145 -6.56 -2.55 -7.13
C GLY A 145 -6.67 -2.24 -8.62
N VAL A 146 -7.90 -2.20 -9.09
CA VAL A 146 -8.23 -1.78 -10.46
C VAL A 146 -8.99 -0.47 -10.35
N TYR A 147 -8.41 0.59 -10.92
CA TYR A 147 -8.89 1.96 -10.77
C TYR A 147 -9.30 2.53 -12.12
N THR A 148 -10.58 2.91 -12.25
CA THR A 148 -11.10 3.58 -13.44
C THR A 148 -11.06 5.09 -13.26
N TRP A 149 -10.35 5.76 -14.15
CA TRP A 149 -10.17 7.21 -14.14
C TRP A 149 -11.20 7.89 -15.04
N THR A 150 -12.32 8.34 -14.47
CA THR A 150 -13.41 8.93 -15.27
C THR A 150 -13.02 10.28 -15.86
N THR A 151 -13.23 10.44 -17.16
CA THR A 151 -12.86 11.64 -17.91
C THR A 151 -14.07 12.37 -18.49
N ASP A 152 -13.95 13.69 -18.62
CA ASP A 152 -14.91 14.51 -19.36
C ASP A 152 -14.18 15.65 -20.09
N ALA A 153 -14.70 16.10 -21.23
CA ALA A 153 -14.06 17.12 -22.06
C ALA A 153 -15.08 18.13 -22.61
N SER A 154 -14.65 19.39 -22.75
CA SER A 154 -15.48 20.44 -23.31
C SER A 154 -14.76 21.28 -24.35
N SER A 155 -15.54 21.79 -25.31
CA SER A 155 -15.10 22.85 -26.23
C SER A 155 -14.88 24.18 -25.53
N GLN A 156 -15.47 24.38 -24.34
CA GLN A 156 -15.28 25.58 -23.54
C GLN A 156 -13.88 25.54 -22.90
N PRO A 157 -13.11 26.63 -22.98
CA PRO A 157 -11.78 26.66 -22.41
C PRO A 157 -11.78 27.01 -20.92
N ASN A 158 -12.93 27.10 -20.26
CA ASN A 158 -13.07 27.43 -18.84
C ASN A 158 -13.97 26.41 -18.15
N PHE A 159 -13.76 26.21 -16.85
CA PHE A 159 -14.52 25.24 -16.03
C PHE A 159 -15.90 25.74 -15.55
N THR A 160 -16.59 26.54 -16.36
CA THR A 160 -17.95 27.02 -16.03
C THR A 160 -19.03 25.96 -16.24
N TRP A 161 -18.66 24.76 -16.67
CA TRP A 161 -19.53 23.61 -16.88
C TRP A 161 -19.37 22.59 -15.73
N THR A 162 -20.37 21.73 -15.54
CA THR A 162 -20.37 20.70 -14.48
C THR A 162 -19.79 19.39 -15.02
N PHE A 163 -19.06 18.63 -14.21
CA PHE A 163 -18.62 17.29 -14.63
C PHE A 163 -19.81 16.43 -15.07
N GLY A 164 -19.66 15.68 -16.17
CA GLY A 164 -20.73 14.93 -16.83
C GLY A 164 -21.59 15.75 -17.80
N SER A 165 -21.26 17.03 -18.00
CA SER A 165 -21.94 17.91 -18.97
C SER A 165 -21.04 18.37 -20.12
N GLY A 166 -19.85 17.78 -20.26
CA GLY A 166 -19.00 18.01 -21.41
C GLY A 166 -19.71 17.71 -22.71
N ASP A 167 -19.42 18.50 -23.75
CA ASP A 167 -20.02 18.35 -25.08
C ASP A 167 -19.27 17.35 -25.97
N TRP A 168 -18.41 16.53 -25.36
CA TRP A 168 -17.56 15.54 -26.03
C TRP A 168 -17.82 14.15 -25.47
N THR A 169 -17.72 13.13 -26.32
CA THR A 169 -17.86 11.72 -25.91
C THR A 169 -16.50 11.02 -25.95
N VAL A 170 -16.19 10.23 -24.92
CA VAL A 170 -14.98 9.40 -24.93
C VAL A 170 -15.11 8.32 -26.02
N SER A 171 -14.09 8.19 -26.85
CA SER A 171 -13.95 7.16 -27.87
C SER A 171 -13.25 5.96 -27.23
N GLY A 172 -14.01 4.87 -27.01
CA GLY A 172 -13.55 3.70 -26.27
C GLY A 172 -14.05 3.72 -24.82
N SER A 173 -13.13 3.58 -23.87
CA SER A 173 -13.42 3.59 -22.43
C SER A 173 -12.51 4.56 -21.70
N ASP A 174 -12.92 4.94 -20.49
CA ASP A 174 -12.03 5.62 -19.56
C ASP A 174 -10.76 4.80 -19.27
N PRO A 175 -9.63 5.46 -18.97
CA PRO A 175 -8.39 4.78 -18.62
C PRO A 175 -8.53 3.95 -17.35
N ILE A 176 -7.95 2.75 -17.37
CA ILE A 176 -7.89 1.84 -16.23
C ILE A 176 -6.43 1.68 -15.81
N LEU A 177 -6.18 1.86 -14.51
CA LEU A 177 -4.91 1.51 -13.87
C LEU A 177 -5.08 0.21 -13.09
N THR A 178 -4.29 -0.80 -13.41
CA THR A 178 -4.21 -2.02 -12.61
C THR A 178 -2.95 -1.98 -11.75
N VAL A 179 -3.11 -2.01 -10.44
CA VAL A 179 -2.02 -2.07 -9.48
C VAL A 179 -2.06 -3.44 -8.83
N THR A 180 -0.98 -4.20 -8.97
CA THR A 180 -0.78 -5.48 -8.28
C THR A 180 0.25 -5.32 -7.17
N GLY A 181 0.11 -6.05 -6.06
CA GLY A 181 0.99 -5.95 -4.89
C GLY A 181 0.19 -6.04 -3.58
N HIS A 182 0.74 -5.49 -2.49
CA HIS A 182 0.10 -5.47 -1.17
C HIS A 182 -0.18 -4.04 -0.66
N CYS A 183 -1.38 -3.86 -0.09
CA CYS A 183 -1.75 -2.69 0.69
C CYS A 183 -1.34 -2.92 2.16
N SER A 184 -0.08 -2.79 2.52
CA SER A 184 0.23 -2.80 3.96
C SER A 184 0.89 -1.51 4.42
N GLY A 185 0.41 -1.09 5.59
CA GLY A 185 0.38 0.29 6.09
C GLY A 185 1.70 0.83 6.66
N GLY A 186 2.82 0.16 6.47
CA GLY A 186 4.15 0.72 6.76
C GLY A 186 5.02 0.63 5.51
N PHE A 187 5.29 1.76 4.87
CA PHE A 187 6.44 1.82 3.95
C PHE A 187 7.68 1.85 4.84
N PHE A 188 8.33 0.70 4.97
CA PHE A 188 9.63 0.60 5.64
C PHE A 188 10.72 0.58 4.57
N ASP A 189 11.65 1.53 4.64
CA ASP A 189 12.87 1.50 3.84
C ASP A 189 14.00 0.79 4.61
N PRO A 190 14.98 0.17 3.92
CA PRO A 190 16.18 -0.33 4.58
C PRO A 190 16.85 0.72 5.47
N GLY A 191 16.98 0.40 6.76
CA GLY A 191 17.57 1.29 7.77
C GLY A 191 16.56 2.08 8.59
N ASP A 192 15.26 2.02 8.27
CA ASP A 192 14.19 2.63 9.08
C ASP A 192 14.10 2.01 10.49
N TYR A 193 14.31 0.70 10.56
CA TYR A 193 14.39 -0.10 11.78
C TYR A 193 15.56 -1.09 11.68
N CYS A 194 15.90 -1.68 12.82
CA CYS A 194 16.97 -2.67 12.93
C CYS A 194 16.53 -3.81 13.84
N THR A 195 16.66 -5.03 13.34
CA THR A 195 16.62 -6.25 14.14
C THR A 195 17.83 -7.09 13.85
N PHE A 196 18.12 -8.04 14.74
CA PHE A 196 19.12 -9.06 14.51
C PHE A 196 18.56 -10.42 14.94
N THR A 197 18.90 -11.45 14.17
CA THR A 197 18.53 -12.83 14.47
C THR A 197 19.22 -13.37 15.71
N GLN A 198 18.79 -14.53 16.21
CA GLN A 198 19.49 -15.25 17.29
C GLN A 198 20.98 -15.45 16.95
N GLY A 199 21.28 -15.81 15.69
CA GLY A 199 22.66 -16.01 15.24
C GLY A 199 23.46 -14.72 15.15
N GLY A 200 22.81 -13.56 14.97
CA GLY A 200 23.44 -12.25 15.05
C GLY A 200 23.88 -11.92 16.47
N TRP A 201 22.98 -12.05 17.45
CA TRP A 201 23.29 -11.81 18.86
C TRP A 201 24.23 -12.85 19.47
N GLY A 202 24.15 -14.10 19.01
CA GLY A 202 24.95 -15.25 19.47
C GLY A 202 26.38 -15.33 18.95
N GLN A 203 26.93 -14.29 18.32
CA GLN A 203 28.29 -14.37 17.76
C GLN A 203 29.36 -14.38 18.87
N ASP A 204 30.29 -15.35 18.79
CA ASP A 204 31.35 -15.60 19.78
C ASP A 204 32.36 -14.45 19.96
N ALA A 205 32.52 -13.59 18.96
CA ALA A 205 33.52 -12.52 18.99
C ALA A 205 33.07 -11.23 18.30
N ALA A 206 33.38 -10.10 18.93
CA ALA A 206 33.32 -8.78 18.32
C ALA A 206 34.37 -8.70 17.20
N ASN A 207 33.92 -8.64 15.95
CA ASN A 207 34.77 -8.53 14.77
C ASN A 207 34.28 -7.37 13.90
N GLY A 208 34.89 -6.20 14.06
CA GLY A 208 34.50 -4.99 13.33
C GLY A 208 33.20 -4.39 13.85
N ASN A 209 32.22 -4.17 12.96
CA ASN A 209 30.93 -3.56 13.27
C ASN A 209 29.79 -4.60 13.38
N ASN A 210 30.08 -5.80 13.89
CA ASN A 210 29.06 -6.83 14.07
C ASN A 210 28.21 -6.61 15.34
N VAL A 211 27.08 -7.29 15.41
CA VAL A 211 26.09 -7.17 16.51
C VAL A 211 26.72 -7.45 17.88
N ARG A 212 27.66 -8.40 17.95
CA ARG A 212 28.41 -8.67 19.19
C ARG A 212 29.15 -7.43 19.72
N SER A 213 29.66 -6.58 18.83
CA SER A 213 30.31 -5.33 19.22
C SER A 213 29.34 -4.33 19.84
N LEU A 214 28.07 -4.32 19.40
CA LEU A 214 27.01 -3.52 20.02
C LEU A 214 26.67 -4.06 21.42
N LEU A 215 26.54 -5.38 21.54
CA LEU A 215 26.28 -6.04 22.81
C LEU A 215 27.40 -5.70 23.83
N ASP A 216 28.65 -5.94 23.49
CA ASP A 216 29.78 -5.68 24.38
C ASP A 216 29.92 -4.18 24.75
N ALA A 217 29.62 -3.28 23.82
CA ALA A 217 29.74 -1.84 24.05
C ALA A 217 28.62 -1.25 24.92
N TYR A 218 27.38 -1.70 24.72
CA TYR A 218 26.18 -1.02 25.25
C TYR A 218 25.41 -1.77 26.33
N PHE A 219 25.65 -3.08 26.52
CA PHE A 219 24.86 -3.90 27.44
C PHE A 219 24.79 -3.32 28.85
N PHE A 220 25.92 -3.06 29.52
CA PHE A 220 25.91 -2.46 30.86
C PHE A 220 25.99 -0.94 30.87
N SER A 221 26.61 -0.36 29.85
CA SER A 221 26.89 1.07 29.82
C SER A 221 25.62 1.89 29.55
N LEU A 222 24.62 1.30 28.88
CA LEU A 222 23.43 2.03 28.43
C LEU A 222 22.13 1.21 28.51
N VAL A 223 22.08 0.01 27.94
CA VAL A 223 20.80 -0.73 27.79
C VAL A 223 20.30 -1.29 29.12
N TYR A 224 21.17 -1.98 29.86
CA TYR A 224 20.87 -2.59 31.17
C TYR A 224 21.63 -1.91 32.31
N SER A 225 21.90 -0.61 32.17
CA SER A 225 22.58 0.17 33.19
C SER A 225 21.77 0.14 34.50
N GLY A 226 22.40 -0.25 35.60
CA GLY A 226 21.78 -0.31 36.93
C GLY A 226 21.19 -1.67 37.31
N LEU A 227 20.80 -2.51 36.34
CA LEU A 227 20.39 -3.89 36.59
C LEU A 227 21.58 -4.86 36.50
N ASN A 228 22.48 -4.63 35.55
CA ASN A 228 23.60 -5.54 35.22
C ASN A 228 23.17 -6.95 34.78
N TYR A 229 21.99 -7.09 34.17
CA TYR A 229 21.54 -8.31 33.52
C TYR A 229 20.41 -7.99 32.52
N VAL A 230 20.18 -8.91 31.58
CA VAL A 230 18.91 -9.03 30.86
C VAL A 230 18.14 -10.24 31.39
N GLN A 231 16.82 -10.17 31.42
CA GLN A 231 15.95 -11.24 31.89
C GLN A 231 14.78 -11.42 30.94
N VAL A 232 14.39 -12.68 30.71
CA VAL A 232 13.19 -13.07 29.96
C VAL A 232 12.42 -14.14 30.72
N GLY A 233 11.10 -14.19 30.52
CA GLY A 233 10.21 -15.00 31.35
C GLY A 233 9.75 -14.22 32.58
N GLY A 234 9.54 -14.91 33.70
CA GLY A 234 9.34 -14.26 35.00
C GLY A 234 10.64 -13.95 35.73
N ASP A 235 10.55 -13.66 37.03
CA ASP A 235 11.73 -13.37 37.85
C ASP A 235 12.44 -14.65 38.30
N ALA A 236 13.57 -14.93 37.66
CA ALA A 236 14.43 -16.10 37.91
C ALA A 236 15.04 -16.17 39.33
N GLN A 237 14.72 -15.23 40.22
CA GLN A 237 15.13 -15.21 41.62
C GLN A 237 13.96 -15.15 42.61
N ASP A 238 12.72 -15.13 42.13
CA ASP A 238 11.53 -15.12 42.97
C ASP A 238 10.74 -16.42 42.80
N ASP A 239 10.77 -17.28 43.82
CA ASP A 239 10.05 -18.56 43.85
C ASP A 239 8.52 -18.42 43.69
N ASN A 240 7.96 -17.20 43.73
CA ASN A 240 6.53 -16.94 43.49
C ASN A 240 6.24 -16.38 42.08
N SER A 241 7.27 -16.19 41.26
CA SER A 241 7.14 -15.70 39.89
C SER A 241 7.07 -16.86 38.88
N PRO A 242 6.53 -16.63 37.67
CA PRO A 242 6.74 -17.56 36.56
C PRO A 242 8.23 -17.80 36.33
N TYR A 243 8.59 -18.95 35.74
CA TYR A 243 10.00 -19.26 35.53
C TYR A 243 10.68 -18.27 34.60
N GLY A 244 11.97 -18.00 34.84
CA GLY A 244 12.75 -17.03 34.08
C GLY A 244 14.16 -17.50 33.72
N MET A 245 14.75 -16.80 32.76
CA MET A 245 16.18 -16.88 32.47
C MET A 245 16.82 -15.52 32.68
N ARG A 246 17.92 -15.48 33.43
CA ARG A 246 18.71 -14.26 33.64
C ARG A 246 20.10 -14.41 33.04
N PHE A 247 20.53 -13.42 32.27
CA PHE A 247 21.85 -13.36 31.66
C PHE A 247 22.61 -12.17 32.22
N THR A 248 23.69 -12.45 32.95
CA THR A 248 24.47 -11.49 33.71
C THR A 248 25.65 -10.93 32.93
N SER A 249 25.79 -11.25 31.64
CA SER A 249 26.80 -10.68 30.75
C SER A 249 26.47 -10.86 29.26
N PRO A 250 27.08 -10.02 28.37
CA PRO A 250 27.08 -10.28 26.92
C PRO A 250 27.59 -11.67 26.54
N GLY A 251 28.57 -12.19 27.29
CA GLY A 251 29.11 -13.54 27.08
C GLY A 251 28.07 -14.62 27.34
N ALA A 252 27.31 -14.51 28.43
CA ALA A 252 26.25 -15.47 28.75
C ALA A 252 25.12 -15.48 27.69
N VAL A 253 24.79 -14.31 27.12
CA VAL A 253 23.84 -14.23 25.99
C VAL A 253 24.38 -14.99 24.78
N ALA A 254 25.66 -14.79 24.45
CA ALA A 254 26.30 -15.47 23.32
C ALA A 254 26.46 -16.98 23.53
N ASP A 255 26.74 -17.42 24.76
CA ASP A 255 26.86 -18.85 25.08
C ASP A 255 25.50 -19.58 24.99
N TYR A 256 24.38 -18.85 25.09
CA TYR A 256 23.02 -19.39 24.96
C TYR A 256 22.48 -19.36 23.53
N LEU A 257 22.79 -18.30 22.76
CA LEU A 257 22.27 -18.09 21.42
C LEU A 257 23.23 -18.62 20.34
N PRO A 258 22.73 -19.24 19.26
CA PRO A 258 21.34 -19.55 18.99
C PRO A 258 20.85 -20.76 19.80
N ALA A 259 19.63 -20.67 20.35
CA ALA A 259 18.99 -21.79 21.02
C ALA A 259 18.33 -22.73 19.98
N GLY A 260 18.48 -24.04 20.18
CA GLY A 260 17.89 -25.06 19.31
C GLY A 260 16.79 -25.88 20.01
N LYS A 261 16.41 -27.02 19.41
CA LYS A 261 15.37 -27.96 19.90
C LYS A 261 13.93 -27.43 19.75
N THR A 262 12.97 -28.29 20.10
CA THR A 262 11.53 -28.01 20.03
C THR A 262 11.17 -26.82 20.92
N PRO A 263 10.39 -25.84 20.41
CA PRO A 263 9.80 -24.77 21.21
C PRO A 263 9.01 -25.30 22.42
N ALA A 264 9.31 -24.81 23.62
CA ALA A 264 8.58 -25.14 24.85
C ALA A 264 8.68 -24.01 25.89
N ALA A 265 7.91 -24.10 26.97
CA ALA A 265 8.04 -23.23 28.14
C ALA A 265 9.17 -23.70 29.07
N LEU A 266 9.61 -22.82 29.95
CA LEU A 266 10.48 -23.14 31.07
C LEU A 266 9.73 -23.99 32.11
N THR A 267 10.51 -24.77 32.86
CA THR A 267 10.11 -25.67 33.94
C THR A 267 10.88 -25.40 35.23
N GLU A 268 11.94 -24.61 35.17
CA GLU A 268 12.69 -24.08 36.30
C GLU A 268 13.36 -22.73 35.94
N ASP A 269 13.88 -22.05 36.95
CA ASP A 269 14.65 -20.81 36.78
C ASP A 269 16.10 -21.09 36.40
N HIS A 270 16.64 -20.22 35.54
CA HIS A 270 18.02 -20.34 35.07
C HIS A 270 18.80 -19.03 35.21
N VAL A 271 20.08 -19.15 35.58
CA VAL A 271 21.05 -18.04 35.57
C VAL A 271 22.22 -18.42 34.68
N ASP A 272 22.47 -17.61 33.67
CA ASP A 272 23.49 -17.82 32.62
C ASP A 272 23.44 -19.24 32.00
N PRO A 273 22.26 -19.75 31.59
CA PRO A 273 22.18 -21.06 30.98
C PRO A 273 22.86 -21.06 29.61
N THR A 274 23.51 -22.16 29.24
CA THR A 274 23.97 -22.40 27.85
C THR A 274 22.94 -23.16 27.02
N SER A 275 21.92 -23.72 27.66
CA SER A 275 20.74 -24.35 27.03
C SER A 275 19.64 -24.56 28.05
N THR A 276 18.39 -24.58 27.60
CA THR A 276 17.21 -24.85 28.43
C THR A 276 16.24 -25.80 27.74
N GLU A 277 15.23 -26.22 28.48
CA GLU A 277 14.05 -26.96 28.04
C GLU A 277 13.16 -26.15 27.09
N SER A 278 13.18 -24.82 27.18
CA SER A 278 12.38 -23.93 26.32
C SER A 278 12.82 -23.92 24.85
N GLY A 279 14.02 -24.43 24.58
CA GLY A 279 14.53 -24.66 23.24
C GLY A 279 14.56 -23.39 22.39
N ASN A 280 14.16 -23.52 21.12
CA ASN A 280 14.15 -22.40 20.17
C ASN A 280 13.29 -21.21 20.68
N PHE A 281 12.19 -21.48 21.40
CA PHE A 281 11.33 -20.42 21.92
C PHE A 281 12.05 -19.51 22.91
N GLY A 282 12.85 -20.08 23.83
CA GLY A 282 13.65 -19.30 24.76
C GLY A 282 14.66 -18.38 24.05
N GLY A 283 15.29 -18.89 22.98
CA GLY A 283 16.19 -18.11 22.15
C GLY A 283 15.51 -16.98 21.37
N GLN A 284 14.33 -17.24 20.80
CA GLN A 284 13.55 -16.23 20.09
C GLN A 284 13.06 -15.12 21.00
N VAL A 285 12.57 -15.45 22.20
CA VAL A 285 12.12 -14.45 23.17
C VAL A 285 13.28 -13.59 23.66
N LEU A 286 14.44 -14.19 23.98
CA LEU A 286 15.64 -13.42 24.33
C LEU A 286 16.09 -12.49 23.19
N THR A 287 16.04 -12.98 21.96
CA THR A 287 16.40 -12.20 20.77
C THR A 287 15.45 -11.02 20.56
N LEU A 288 14.14 -11.24 20.70
CA LEU A 288 13.16 -10.17 20.58
C LEU A 288 13.33 -9.14 21.70
N ARG A 289 13.61 -9.59 22.92
CA ARG A 289 13.91 -8.72 24.05
C ARG A 289 15.09 -7.79 23.76
N LEU A 290 16.20 -8.35 23.25
CA LEU A 290 17.38 -7.57 22.86
C LEU A 290 17.05 -6.57 21.75
N ASN A 291 16.33 -6.99 20.70
CA ASN A 291 15.93 -6.11 19.59
C ASN A 291 15.08 -4.91 20.10
N VAL A 292 14.08 -5.16 20.95
CA VAL A 292 13.24 -4.11 21.54
C VAL A 292 14.06 -3.18 22.43
N ASP A 293 14.80 -3.71 23.40
CA ASP A 293 15.54 -2.90 24.38
C ASP A 293 16.63 -2.04 23.73
N PHE A 294 17.36 -2.58 22.74
CA PHE A 294 18.39 -1.83 22.02
C PHE A 294 17.76 -0.75 21.12
N SER A 295 16.65 -1.06 20.44
CA SER A 295 15.93 -0.08 19.63
C SER A 295 15.36 1.08 20.46
N GLU A 296 14.94 0.83 21.70
CA GLU A 296 14.45 1.86 22.62
C GLU A 296 15.56 2.86 22.98
N LYS A 297 16.82 2.40 23.01
CA LYS A 297 18.00 3.27 23.17
C LYS A 297 18.51 3.85 21.84
N ASN A 298 17.81 3.59 20.73
CA ASN A 298 18.19 3.95 19.38
C ASN A 298 19.58 3.40 19.00
N ILE A 299 19.79 2.10 19.26
CA ILE A 299 21.05 1.40 19.00
C ILE A 299 20.81 0.18 18.09
N PRO A 300 21.43 0.12 16.90
CA PRO A 300 22.09 1.25 16.23
C PRO A 300 21.07 2.35 15.90
N SER A 301 21.55 3.54 15.56
CA SER A 301 20.65 4.68 15.31
C SER A 301 19.79 4.43 14.07
N THR A 302 18.47 4.53 14.23
CA THR A 302 17.47 4.47 13.17
C THR A 302 16.61 5.74 13.16
N PRO A 303 15.94 6.08 12.04
CA PRO A 303 15.13 7.29 11.94
C PRO A 303 13.69 7.14 12.45
N LYS A 304 13.14 5.91 12.56
CA LYS A 304 11.69 5.68 12.83
C LYS A 304 11.32 5.32 14.29
N GLY A 305 12.26 5.46 15.22
CA GLY A 305 12.00 5.27 16.65
C GLY A 305 12.07 3.81 17.11
N PRO A 306 11.53 3.48 18.30
CA PRO A 306 11.64 2.16 18.90
C PRO A 306 10.88 1.08 18.11
N LEU A 307 11.48 -0.10 17.98
CA LEU A 307 10.86 -1.26 17.36
C LEU A 307 9.59 -1.68 18.12
N GLY A 308 9.60 -1.56 19.45
CA GLY A 308 8.48 -1.96 20.31
C GLY A 308 7.16 -1.25 20.01
N ASP A 309 7.19 -0.09 19.33
CA ASP A 309 6.02 0.72 19.00
C ASP A 309 5.29 0.25 17.73
N LEU A 310 5.97 -0.52 16.87
CA LEU A 310 5.35 -1.07 15.67
C LEU A 310 4.19 -2.00 16.03
N SER A 311 3.11 -1.92 15.26
CA SER A 311 1.90 -2.72 15.46
C SER A 311 1.74 -3.79 14.39
N LEU A 312 1.23 -4.95 14.80
CA LEU A 312 0.85 -6.02 13.87
C LEU A 312 -0.38 -5.61 13.04
N THR A 313 -0.43 -6.03 11.78
CA THR A 313 -1.56 -5.82 10.87
C THR A 313 -1.72 -6.99 9.89
N GLY A 314 -2.82 -7.01 9.13
CA GLY A 314 -3.06 -7.99 8.07
C GLY A 314 -3.50 -9.38 8.53
N PHE A 315 -3.68 -9.63 9.83
CA PHE A 315 -4.11 -10.93 10.34
C PHE A 315 -5.63 -11.12 10.38
N SER A 316 -6.40 -10.04 10.28
CA SER A 316 -7.87 -10.02 10.38
C SER A 316 -8.38 -10.66 11.68
N ASN A 317 -7.62 -10.53 12.78
CA ASN A 317 -7.92 -11.14 14.07
C ASN A 317 -7.38 -10.30 15.24
N ALA A 318 -7.39 -10.86 16.47
CA ALA A 318 -6.99 -10.14 17.68
C ALA A 318 -5.50 -9.76 17.77
N LEU A 319 -4.66 -10.24 16.86
CA LEU A 319 -3.27 -9.79 16.71
C LEU A 319 -3.20 -8.39 16.09
N ASP A 320 -4.15 -8.01 15.23
CA ASP A 320 -4.12 -6.70 14.58
C ASP A 320 -4.20 -5.58 15.63
N GLY A 321 -3.28 -4.63 15.52
CA GLY A 321 -3.12 -3.51 16.46
C GLY A 321 -2.37 -3.86 17.75
N GLN A 322 -1.89 -5.10 17.94
CA GLN A 322 -0.95 -5.40 19.02
C GLN A 322 0.44 -4.87 18.67
N THR A 323 1.06 -4.14 19.59
CA THR A 323 2.42 -3.67 19.41
C THR A 323 3.42 -4.81 19.58
N ILE A 324 4.61 -4.69 18.99
CA ILE A 324 5.72 -5.64 19.21
C ILE A 324 6.02 -5.75 20.71
N ALA A 325 5.95 -4.65 21.48
CA ALA A 325 6.11 -4.68 22.92
C ALA A 325 5.04 -5.54 23.63
N ASN A 326 3.77 -5.48 23.19
CA ASN A 326 2.71 -6.33 23.74
C ASN A 326 2.93 -7.80 23.40
N ILE A 327 3.39 -8.10 22.17
CA ILE A 327 3.71 -9.47 21.76
C ILE A 327 4.88 -10.03 22.58
N LEU A 328 5.94 -9.22 22.80
CA LEU A 328 7.05 -9.59 23.67
C LEU A 328 6.58 -9.89 25.10
N ALA A 329 5.74 -9.03 25.70
CA ALA A 329 5.22 -9.25 27.05
C ALA A 329 4.39 -10.55 27.14
N ALA A 330 3.56 -10.85 26.14
CA ALA A 330 2.81 -12.11 26.10
C ALA A 330 3.73 -13.33 25.92
N ALA A 331 4.81 -13.18 25.15
CA ALA A 331 5.81 -14.22 24.96
C ALA A 331 6.62 -14.50 26.23
N GLU A 332 6.99 -13.47 26.99
CA GLU A 332 7.63 -13.63 28.31
C GLU A 332 6.72 -14.39 29.28
N VAL A 333 5.42 -14.06 29.35
CA VAL A 333 4.45 -14.80 30.16
C VAL A 333 4.37 -16.27 29.74
N THR A 334 4.26 -16.54 28.43
CA THR A 334 4.20 -17.91 27.90
C THR A 334 5.48 -18.68 28.19
N LEU A 335 6.64 -18.03 28.03
CA LEU A 335 7.96 -18.63 28.28
C LEU A 335 8.09 -19.10 29.73
N GLY A 336 7.59 -18.32 30.69
CA GLY A 336 7.57 -18.70 32.11
C GLY A 336 6.51 -19.73 32.50
N GLY A 337 5.81 -20.34 31.54
CA GLY A 337 4.76 -21.35 31.78
C GLY A 337 3.34 -20.79 31.89
N GLY A 338 3.13 -19.52 31.55
CA GLY A 338 1.83 -18.88 31.51
C GLY A 338 0.98 -19.26 30.29
N LEU A 339 -0.15 -18.58 30.13
CA LEU A 339 -1.08 -18.81 29.02
C LEU A 339 -0.58 -18.19 27.72
N LEU A 340 -0.90 -18.84 26.60
CA LEU A 340 -0.68 -18.28 25.26
C LEU A 340 -1.60 -17.08 24.98
N PRO A 341 -1.13 -16.07 24.23
CA PRO A 341 -1.98 -14.97 23.77
C PRO A 341 -3.01 -15.45 22.74
N SER A 342 -4.27 -15.03 22.88
CA SER A 342 -5.27 -15.26 21.84
C SER A 342 -4.92 -14.45 20.58
N PRO A 343 -5.06 -14.99 19.36
CA PRO A 343 -5.68 -16.27 18.98
C PRO A 343 -4.70 -17.45 18.88
N ILE A 344 -3.44 -17.28 19.31
CA ILE A 344 -2.41 -18.30 19.17
C ILE A 344 -2.71 -19.49 20.07
N THR A 345 -2.55 -20.70 19.53
CA THR A 345 -2.96 -21.95 20.21
C THR A 345 -1.80 -22.86 20.57
N THR A 346 -0.60 -22.62 20.00
CA THR A 346 0.60 -23.37 20.34
C THR A 346 1.82 -22.48 20.56
N ILE A 347 2.79 -22.96 21.36
CA ILE A 347 4.08 -22.27 21.54
C ILE A 347 4.84 -22.20 20.20
N SER A 348 4.68 -23.20 19.31
CA SER A 348 5.31 -23.17 17.98
C SER A 348 4.79 -22.01 17.13
N GLU A 349 3.48 -21.76 17.11
CA GLU A 349 2.89 -20.63 16.39
C GLU A 349 3.40 -19.28 16.92
N LEU A 350 3.50 -19.14 18.25
CA LEU A 350 4.06 -17.93 18.86
C LEU A 350 5.56 -17.78 18.56
N ASN A 351 6.32 -18.89 18.59
CA ASN A 351 7.71 -18.91 18.20
C ASN A 351 7.90 -18.43 16.76
N ASP A 352 7.07 -18.89 15.83
CA ASP A 352 7.17 -18.52 14.41
C ASP A 352 6.81 -17.04 14.20
N LEU A 353 5.82 -16.51 14.93
CA LEU A 353 5.52 -15.08 14.93
C LEU A 353 6.73 -14.25 15.41
N ILE A 354 7.35 -14.64 16.52
CA ILE A 354 8.51 -13.93 17.07
C ILE A 354 9.73 -14.04 16.15
N ASP A 355 9.95 -15.21 15.53
CA ASP A 355 10.99 -15.39 14.54
C ASP A 355 10.78 -14.41 13.36
N ASN A 356 9.57 -14.32 12.82
CA ASN A 356 9.27 -13.35 11.76
C ASN A 356 9.56 -11.90 12.18
N ILE A 357 9.23 -11.51 13.42
CA ILE A 357 9.56 -10.19 13.96
C ILE A 357 11.07 -9.99 14.07
N ASN A 358 11.81 -10.98 14.57
CA ASN A 358 13.27 -10.90 14.70
C ASN A 358 13.99 -10.80 13.35
N ASN A 359 13.38 -11.35 12.29
CA ASN A 359 13.89 -11.27 10.92
C ASN A 359 13.30 -10.08 10.13
N ALA A 360 12.44 -9.25 10.73
CA ALA A 360 11.72 -8.18 10.03
C ALA A 360 12.66 -7.13 9.39
N PHE A 361 13.72 -6.76 10.11
CA PHE A 361 14.66 -5.70 9.73
C PHE A 361 16.12 -6.15 9.88
N ASP A 362 16.43 -7.39 9.47
CA ASP A 362 17.70 -8.04 9.80
C ASP A 362 18.91 -7.23 9.32
N GLY A 363 19.84 -7.02 10.24
CA GLY A 363 21.09 -6.31 9.96
C GLY A 363 20.90 -4.85 9.56
N CYS A 364 19.74 -4.24 9.81
CA CYS A 364 19.39 -2.86 9.40
C CYS A 364 19.37 -2.60 7.89
N THR A 365 19.49 -3.65 7.07
CA THR A 365 19.72 -3.49 5.62
C THR A 365 18.69 -4.23 4.79
N VAL A 366 17.94 -5.11 5.41
CA VAL A 366 16.87 -5.89 4.80
C VAL A 366 15.56 -5.50 5.48
N VAL A 367 14.51 -5.32 4.69
CA VAL A 367 13.13 -5.30 5.15
C VAL A 367 12.49 -6.57 4.60
N SER A 368 11.94 -7.43 5.46
CA SER A 368 11.34 -8.68 4.99
C SER A 368 9.95 -8.44 4.41
N ASP A 369 9.54 -9.29 3.46
CA ASP A 369 8.17 -9.26 2.90
C ASP A 369 7.12 -9.38 4.02
N TRP A 370 7.43 -10.18 5.05
CA TRP A 370 6.57 -10.31 6.22
C TRP A 370 6.42 -8.99 6.97
N ALA A 371 7.50 -8.22 7.16
CA ALA A 371 7.43 -6.92 7.82
C ALA A 371 6.57 -5.93 7.03
N ILE A 372 6.74 -5.91 5.70
CA ILE A 372 5.93 -5.09 4.81
C ILE A 372 4.46 -5.48 4.93
N GLU A 373 4.14 -6.77 4.96
CA GLU A 373 2.75 -7.27 5.02
C GLU A 373 2.10 -7.07 6.40
N HIS A 374 2.87 -7.25 7.48
CA HIS A 374 2.32 -7.48 8.81
C HIS A 374 2.72 -6.45 9.87
N LEU A 375 3.48 -5.41 9.53
CA LEU A 375 3.81 -4.32 10.44
C LEU A 375 3.33 -2.95 9.94
N THR A 376 3.03 -2.07 10.90
CA THR A 376 2.70 -0.66 10.67
C THR A 376 3.24 0.20 11.82
N GLU A 377 3.56 1.45 11.52
CA GLU A 377 3.85 2.50 12.53
C GLU A 377 2.59 2.94 13.27
#